data_AF-A0A483KAL0-F1
#
_entry.id   AF-A0A483KAL0-F1
#
_cell.length_a   1.000
_cell.length_b   1.000
_cell.length_c   1.000
_cell.angle_alpha   90.00
_cell.angle_beta   90.00
_cell.angle_gamma   90.00
#
_symmetry.space_group_name_H-M   'P 1'
#
loop_
_entity.id
_entity.type
_entity.pdbx_description
1 polymer ?
#
loop_
_entity_poly.entity_id
_entity_poly.type
_entity_poly.pdbx_seq_one_letter_code
_entity_poly.pdbx_strand_id
1 'polypeptide(L)'
;LEILVSNIGSIKATNVYIDIEFPDAFLIYENDDTFSEPESPLPVNPIIRAISEYSKNKYMQNSALSRLQTQLGGGYSVMDRFPSLNNNLSFLSKIPPINQKWWTKLDGRKITIKIDNLLHTRESSFDDEYMIVPLTTGKHIIEVRIICEEYEEIETRYIEIDI
;
A
#
# COMPACT_ATOMS: atom_id res chain seq x y z
N LEU A 1 9.02 9.77 3.95
CA LEU A 1 10.13 9.77 4.92
C LEU A 1 11.21 8.93 4.25
N GLU A 2 12.40 9.47 4.02
CA GLU A 2 13.45 8.79 3.26
C GLU A 2 14.40 8.06 4.21
N ILE A 3 14.69 6.78 3.92
CA ILE A 3 15.66 5.98 4.67
C ILE A 3 16.96 5.95 3.85
N LEU A 4 18.01 6.54 4.40
CA LEU A 4 19.35 6.56 3.79
C LEU A 4 20.27 5.60 4.54
N VAL A 5 20.88 4.68 3.79
CA VAL A 5 21.86 3.72 4.32
C VAL A 5 23.21 3.96 3.67
N SER A 6 24.22 4.25 4.48
CA SER A 6 25.59 4.48 4.02
C SER A 6 26.58 3.68 4.86
N ASN A 7 27.63 3.16 4.21
CA ASN A 7 28.73 2.50 4.92
C ASN A 7 29.79 3.53 5.31
N ILE A 8 29.99 3.74 6.61
CA ILE A 8 31.00 4.65 7.17
C ILE A 8 32.33 3.96 7.49
N GLY A 9 32.41 2.64 7.27
CA GLY A 9 33.61 1.84 7.46
C GLY A 9 34.64 2.03 6.35
N SER A 10 35.81 1.42 6.54
CA SER A 10 36.90 1.37 5.55
C SER A 10 36.82 0.15 4.63
N ILE A 11 35.94 -0.81 4.95
CA ILE A 11 35.79 -2.09 4.25
C ILE A 11 34.35 -2.16 3.73
N LYS A 12 34.17 -2.84 2.59
CA LYS A 12 32.86 -3.14 2.02
C LYS A 12 32.04 -3.97 3.02
N ALA A 13 30.80 -3.57 3.24
CA ALA A 13 29.84 -4.31 4.07
C ALA A 13 29.11 -5.35 3.23
N THR A 14 28.93 -6.54 3.78
CA THR A 14 28.38 -7.72 3.12
C THR A 14 27.20 -8.25 3.93
N ASN A 15 26.13 -8.62 3.24
CA ASN A 15 24.93 -9.23 3.82
C ASN A 15 24.37 -8.40 5.01
N VAL A 16 24.02 -7.15 4.73
CA VAL A 16 23.52 -6.20 5.72
C VAL A 16 22.01 -6.38 5.89
N TYR A 17 21.58 -6.48 7.14
CA TYR A 17 20.16 -6.41 7.53
C TYR A 17 19.96 -5.21 8.46
N ILE A 18 18.95 -4.41 8.15
CA ILE A 18 18.54 -3.27 8.96
C ILE A 18 17.09 -3.48 9.32
N ASP A 19 16.87 -3.68 10.61
CA ASP A 19 15.57 -3.90 11.22
C ASP A 19 15.16 -2.61 11.92
N ILE A 20 14.15 -1.93 11.37
CA ILE A 20 13.61 -0.68 11.93
C ILE A 20 12.26 -1.00 12.56
N GLU A 21 12.17 -0.89 13.88
CA GLU A 21 10.99 -1.19 14.67
C GLU A 21 10.37 0.11 15.19
N PHE A 22 9.16 0.40 14.71
CA PHE A 22 8.44 1.62 15.07
C PHE A 22 7.49 1.35 16.24
N PRO A 23 7.30 2.32 17.16
CA PRO A 23 6.37 2.17 18.27
C PRO A 23 4.91 2.19 17.79
N ASP A 24 3.97 1.80 18.67
CA ASP A 24 2.52 1.76 18.39
C ASP A 24 1.93 3.10 17.92
N ALA A 25 2.65 4.19 18.16
CA ALA A 25 2.31 5.53 17.71
C ALA A 25 2.37 5.72 16.18
N PHE A 26 2.93 4.77 15.42
CA PHE A 26 3.03 4.86 13.97
C PHE A 26 2.23 3.77 13.26
N LEU A 27 1.56 4.18 12.19
CA LEU A 27 0.98 3.30 11.18
C LEU A 27 1.92 3.27 9.97
N ILE A 28 2.27 2.07 9.52
CA ILE A 28 3.12 1.86 8.35
C ILE A 28 2.34 0.98 7.38
N TYR A 29 2.33 1.37 6.11
CA TYR A 29 1.64 0.64 5.06
C TYR A 29 2.37 0.81 3.72
N GLU A 30 2.12 -0.11 2.80
CA GLU A 30 2.68 -0.04 1.45
C GLU A 30 1.87 0.96 0.62
N ASN A 31 2.53 1.76 -0.23
CA ASN A 31 1.87 2.85 -0.96
C ASN A 31 0.66 2.43 -1.81
N ASP A 32 0.55 1.15 -2.17
CA ASP A 32 -0.58 0.60 -2.93
C ASP A 32 -1.74 0.08 -2.08
N ASP A 33 -1.67 0.19 -0.75
CA ASP A 33 -2.76 -0.22 0.12
C ASP A 33 -4.01 0.64 -0.14
N THR A 34 -5.08 -0.03 -0.59
CA THR A 34 -6.36 0.62 -0.84
C THR A 34 -7.08 0.87 0.49
N PHE A 35 -7.11 2.12 0.92
CA PHE A 35 -7.95 2.54 2.04
C PHE A 35 -9.41 2.66 1.58
N SER A 36 -10.33 2.05 2.33
CA SER A 36 -11.75 2.34 2.17
C SER A 36 -11.99 3.79 2.58
N GLU A 37 -12.71 4.54 1.74
CA GLU A 37 -13.20 5.86 2.12
C GLU A 37 -13.98 5.74 3.44
N PRO A 38 -13.73 6.62 4.43
CA PRO A 38 -14.46 6.57 5.69
C PRO A 38 -15.94 6.75 5.42
N GLU A 39 -16.78 5.99 6.13
CA GLU A 39 -18.22 6.18 6.04
C GLU A 39 -18.57 7.63 6.43
N SER A 40 -19.22 8.34 5.51
CA SER A 40 -19.64 9.70 5.78
C SER A 40 -20.64 9.70 6.95
N PRO A 41 -20.39 10.47 8.03
CA PRO A 41 -21.35 10.58 9.13
C PRO A 41 -22.61 11.36 8.71
N LEU A 42 -22.59 11.97 7.53
CA LEU A 42 -23.71 12.74 7.01
C LEU A 42 -24.78 11.78 6.47
N PRO A 43 -26.06 12.02 6.80
CA PRO A 43 -27.13 11.23 6.22
C PRO A 43 -27.17 11.44 4.71
N VAL A 44 -27.50 10.36 3.98
CA VAL A 44 -27.69 10.41 2.53
C VAL A 44 -28.71 11.50 2.18
N ASN A 45 -28.37 12.35 1.20
CA ASN A 45 -29.25 13.42 0.75
C ASN A 45 -30.66 12.87 0.43
N PRO A 46 -31.73 13.43 1.01
CA PRO A 46 -33.09 12.93 0.86
C PRO A 46 -33.58 12.91 -0.60
N ILE A 47 -33.09 13.82 -1.45
CA ILE A 47 -33.42 13.86 -2.87
C ILE A 47 -32.82 12.64 -3.59
N ILE A 48 -31.57 12.32 -3.31
CA ILE A 48 -30.87 11.16 -3.90
C ILE A 48 -31.56 9.86 -3.46
N ARG A 49 -31.94 9.77 -2.18
CA ARG A 49 -32.72 8.66 -1.64
C ARG A 49 -34.07 8.50 -2.33
N ALA A 50 -34.81 9.59 -2.54
CA ALA A 50 -36.10 9.55 -3.23
C ALA A 50 -35.95 9.08 -4.69
N ILE A 51 -34.90 9.54 -5.39
CA ILE A 51 -34.60 9.13 -6.78
C ILE A 51 -34.23 7.64 -6.84
N SER A 52 -33.41 7.14 -5.91
CA SER A 52 -33.02 5.73 -5.86
C SER A 52 -34.20 4.81 -5.53
N GLU A 53 -35.06 5.21 -4.59
CA GLU A 53 -36.28 4.47 -4.25
C GLU A 53 -37.28 4.46 -5.42
N TYR A 54 -37.50 5.61 -6.07
CA TYR A 54 -38.38 5.71 -7.24
C TYR A 54 -37.89 4.87 -8.41
N SER A 55 -36.59 4.94 -8.74
CA SER A 55 -36.01 4.14 -9.82
C SER A 55 -36.07 2.65 -9.52
N LYS A 56 -35.71 2.22 -8.30
CA LYS A 56 -35.81 0.81 -7.87
C LYS A 56 -37.23 0.28 -8.01
N ASN A 57 -38.22 1.04 -7.58
CA ASN A 57 -39.63 0.67 -7.72
C ASN A 57 -40.05 0.59 -9.19
N LYS A 58 -39.63 1.56 -10.03
CA LYS A 58 -39.87 1.53 -11.48
C LYS A 58 -39.22 0.33 -12.16
N TYR A 59 -37.99 -0.06 -11.77
CA TYR A 59 -37.32 -1.26 -12.27
C TYR A 59 -38.04 -2.54 -11.83
N MET A 60 -38.49 -2.64 -10.59
CA MET A 60 -39.25 -3.80 -10.11
C MET A 60 -40.60 -3.92 -10.82
N GLN A 61 -41.30 -2.81 -11.02
CA GLN A 61 -42.58 -2.75 -11.73
C GLN A 61 -42.40 -3.06 -13.23
N ASN A 62 -41.35 -2.53 -13.85
CA ASN A 62 -40.98 -2.86 -15.23
C ASN A 62 -40.45 -4.29 -15.37
N SER A 63 -39.86 -4.91 -14.34
CA SER A 63 -39.38 -6.30 -14.41
C SER A 63 -40.53 -7.31 -14.46
N ALA A 64 -41.65 -7.01 -13.79
CA ALA A 64 -42.86 -7.83 -13.87
C ALA A 64 -43.55 -7.71 -15.25
N LEU A 65 -43.56 -6.50 -15.84
CA LEU A 65 -44.12 -6.26 -17.17
C LEU A 65 -43.18 -6.69 -18.31
N SER A 66 -41.86 -6.57 -18.13
CA SER A 66 -40.84 -6.94 -19.11
C SER A 66 -40.73 -8.45 -19.29
N ARG A 67 -40.95 -9.24 -18.22
CA ARG A 67 -41.08 -10.71 -18.29
C ARG A 67 -42.24 -11.15 -19.19
N LEU A 68 -43.31 -10.35 -19.29
CA LEU A 68 -44.42 -10.63 -20.19
C LEU A 68 -44.09 -10.25 -21.64
N GLN A 69 -43.26 -9.24 -21.84
CA GLN A 69 -42.87 -8.76 -23.17
C GLN A 69 -41.77 -9.60 -23.83
N THR A 70 -40.93 -10.31 -23.07
CA THR A 70 -39.88 -11.19 -23.63
C THR A 70 -40.44 -12.47 -24.26
N GLN A 71 -41.70 -12.84 -24.00
CA GLN A 71 -42.37 -13.96 -24.69
C GLN A 71 -43.05 -13.55 -26.00
N LEU A 72 -43.17 -12.24 -26.32
CA LEU A 72 -44.00 -11.75 -27.44
C LEU A 72 -43.31 -10.71 -28.34
N GLY A 73 -42.03 -10.40 -28.16
CA GLY A 73 -41.36 -9.32 -28.90
C GLY A 73 -39.97 -9.70 -29.40
N GLY A 74 -39.78 -9.60 -30.72
CA GLY A 74 -38.59 -9.97 -31.47
C GLY A 74 -37.31 -9.21 -31.10
N GLY A 75 -36.20 -9.77 -31.59
CA GLY A 75 -34.86 -9.54 -31.11
C GLY A 75 -34.33 -8.13 -31.23
N TYR A 76 -33.52 -7.76 -30.24
CA TYR A 76 -32.57 -6.66 -30.31
C TYR A 76 -31.30 -7.05 -29.56
N SER A 77 -30.21 -7.12 -30.34
CA SER A 77 -28.86 -6.66 -30.00
C SER A 77 -28.17 -7.27 -28.77
N VAL A 78 -27.42 -8.36 -29.00
CA VAL A 78 -26.49 -8.97 -28.02
C VAL A 78 -25.11 -8.26 -28.00
N MET A 79 -25.00 -7.06 -28.57
CA MET A 79 -23.69 -6.45 -28.90
C MET A 79 -23.15 -5.42 -27.89
N ASP A 80 -23.76 -5.29 -26.70
CA ASP A 80 -23.30 -4.35 -25.66
C ASP A 80 -22.64 -5.05 -24.44
N ARG A 81 -22.22 -6.32 -24.57
CA ARG A 81 -21.70 -7.13 -23.44
C ARG A 81 -20.19 -7.11 -23.22
N PHE A 82 -19.45 -6.16 -23.81
CA PHE A 82 -18.02 -6.04 -23.54
C PHE A 82 -17.65 -4.58 -23.26
N PRO A 83 -17.85 -4.09 -22.02
CA PRO A 83 -17.17 -2.89 -21.60
C PRO A 83 -15.67 -3.18 -21.63
N SER A 84 -14.94 -2.20 -22.18
CA SER A 84 -13.51 -2.18 -22.43
C SER A 84 -12.67 -2.90 -21.37
N LEU A 85 -11.76 -3.74 -21.85
CA LEU A 85 -10.56 -4.16 -21.13
C LEU A 85 -9.70 -2.90 -20.92
N ASN A 86 -10.08 -2.10 -19.93
CA ASN A 86 -9.36 -0.91 -19.52
C ASN A 86 -8.16 -1.36 -18.67
N ASN A 87 -7.03 -1.55 -19.35
CA ASN A 87 -5.64 -1.45 -18.86
C ASN A 87 -5.46 -1.31 -17.33
N ASN A 88 -5.68 -2.38 -16.58
CA ASN A 88 -5.14 -2.50 -15.22
C ASN A 88 -3.71 -3.09 -15.29
N LEU A 89 -2.84 -2.43 -16.06
CA LEU A 89 -1.43 -2.80 -16.24
C LEU A 89 -0.55 -2.38 -15.04
N SER A 90 -1.16 -1.83 -13.99
CA SER A 90 -0.54 -1.43 -12.72
C SER A 90 0.11 -2.60 -11.96
N PHE A 91 -0.19 -3.85 -12.33
CA PHE A 91 0.48 -5.03 -11.77
C PHE A 91 1.91 -5.24 -12.31
N LEU A 92 2.26 -4.67 -13.47
CA LEU A 92 3.59 -4.86 -14.08
C LEU A 92 4.66 -3.92 -13.52
N SER A 93 4.29 -2.83 -12.85
CA SER A 93 5.24 -1.93 -12.18
C SER A 93 5.83 -2.51 -10.89
N LYS A 94 5.27 -3.61 -10.38
CA LYS A 94 5.67 -4.25 -9.12
C LYS A 94 6.60 -5.45 -9.30
N ILE A 95 7.11 -5.71 -10.51
CA ILE A 95 8.06 -6.80 -10.71
C ILE A 95 9.45 -6.26 -10.34
N PRO A 96 10.03 -6.65 -9.19
CA PRO A 96 11.38 -6.26 -8.86
C PRO A 96 12.33 -6.74 -9.97
N PRO A 97 13.32 -5.93 -10.41
CA PRO A 97 14.35 -6.39 -11.31
C PRO A 97 14.94 -7.73 -10.84
N ILE A 98 15.04 -8.70 -11.76
CA ILE A 98 15.52 -10.08 -11.48
C ILE A 98 16.88 -10.12 -10.75
N ASN A 99 17.69 -9.07 -10.87
CA ASN A 99 19.01 -8.94 -10.24
C ASN A 99 19.06 -7.84 -9.16
N GLN A 100 17.96 -7.62 -8.43
CA GLN A 100 17.99 -6.74 -7.26
C GLN A 100 18.96 -7.26 -6.21
N LYS A 101 19.85 -6.38 -5.77
CA LYS A 101 20.88 -6.65 -4.73
C LYS A 101 20.38 -6.32 -3.33
N TRP A 102 19.11 -5.96 -3.22
CA TRP A 102 18.46 -5.56 -1.99
C TRP A 102 16.99 -5.92 -2.06
N TRP A 103 16.36 -6.08 -0.92
CA TRP A 103 14.92 -6.17 -0.79
C TRP A 103 14.49 -5.57 0.54
N THR A 104 13.23 -5.21 0.60
CA THR A 104 12.58 -4.63 1.77
C THR A 104 11.35 -5.47 2.08
N LYS A 105 10.98 -5.51 3.36
CA LYS A 105 9.77 -6.21 3.80
C LYS A 105 9.16 -5.47 4.96
N LEU A 106 7.85 -5.24 4.87
CA LEU A 106 7.04 -4.79 6.00
C LEU A 106 6.45 -5.99 6.73
N ASP A 107 6.65 -6.04 8.04
CA ASP A 107 6.01 -7.00 8.95
C ASP A 107 5.37 -6.24 10.11
N GLY A 108 4.10 -5.88 9.94
CA GLY A 108 3.36 -5.04 10.90
C GLY A 108 3.97 -3.65 11.04
N ARG A 109 4.67 -3.40 12.16
CA ARG A 109 5.36 -2.13 12.46
C ARG A 109 6.88 -2.21 12.30
N LYS A 110 7.38 -3.31 11.72
CA LYS A 110 8.80 -3.53 11.50
C LYS A 110 9.12 -3.49 10.00
N ILE A 111 10.02 -2.60 9.61
CA ILE A 111 10.60 -2.58 8.27
C ILE A 111 11.93 -3.31 8.32
N THR A 112 12.09 -4.34 7.49
CA THR A 112 13.35 -5.07 7.31
C THR A 112 13.93 -4.71 5.96
N ILE A 113 15.15 -4.19 5.94
CA ILE A 113 15.90 -3.88 4.72
C ILE A 113 17.08 -4.83 4.64
N LYS A 114 17.18 -5.58 3.56
CA LYS A 114 18.30 -6.47 3.27
C LYS A 114 19.10 -5.93 2.10
N ILE A 115 20.41 -5.81 2.27
CA ILE A 115 21.33 -5.33 1.24
C ILE A 115 22.47 -6.35 1.11
N ASP A 116 22.66 -6.90 -0.08
CA ASP A 116 23.70 -7.91 -0.32
C ASP A 116 25.10 -7.36 -0.08
N ASN A 117 25.34 -6.13 -0.53
CA ASN A 117 26.67 -5.54 -0.60
C ASN A 117 26.57 -4.01 -0.60
N LEU A 118 27.22 -3.36 0.37
CA LEU A 118 27.30 -1.91 0.48
C LEU A 118 28.76 -1.43 0.45
N LEU A 119 29.14 -0.76 -0.64
CA LEU A 119 30.48 -0.19 -0.79
C LEU A 119 30.67 0.99 0.14
N HIS A 120 31.91 1.16 0.64
CA HIS A 120 32.27 2.19 1.63
C HIS A 120 32.05 3.65 1.18
N THR A 121 31.93 3.91 -0.13
CA THR A 121 31.64 5.25 -0.68
C THR A 121 30.23 5.41 -1.22
N ARG A 122 29.37 4.38 -1.13
CA ARG A 122 28.03 4.42 -1.72
C ARG A 122 26.95 4.46 -0.65
N GLU A 123 25.91 5.21 -0.97
CA GLU A 123 24.64 5.26 -0.25
C GLU A 123 23.57 4.46 -1.00
N SER A 124 22.55 4.02 -0.28
CA SER A 124 21.32 3.45 -0.81
C SER A 124 20.15 4.17 -0.16
N SER A 125 19.27 4.75 -0.98
CA SER A 125 18.04 5.41 -0.54
C SER A 125 16.84 4.49 -0.71
N PHE A 126 15.91 4.57 0.25
CA PHE A 126 14.63 3.87 0.22
C PHE A 126 13.54 4.87 0.65
N ASP A 127 12.73 5.35 -0.30
CA ASP A 127 11.72 6.40 -0.12
C ASP A 127 10.33 6.01 -0.65
N ASP A 128 10.27 5.21 -1.71
CA ASP A 128 9.07 5.06 -2.53
C ASP A 128 8.13 3.91 -2.13
N GLU A 129 8.50 3.05 -1.17
CA GLU A 129 7.76 1.79 -0.93
C GLU A 129 6.78 1.84 0.25
N TYR A 130 7.14 2.55 1.32
CA TYR A 130 6.36 2.58 2.56
C TYR A 130 5.95 4.00 2.94
N MET A 131 4.69 4.14 3.35
CA MET A 131 4.18 5.34 3.99
C MET A 131 4.25 5.15 5.51
N ILE A 132 4.82 6.13 6.21
CA ILE A 132 4.89 6.16 7.68
C ILE A 132 4.04 7.31 8.17
N VAL A 133 3.00 7.02 8.94
CA VAL A 133 2.02 7.99 9.43
C VAL A 133 1.98 7.96 10.96
N PRO A 134 2.23 9.10 11.64
CA PRO A 134 2.06 9.17 13.08
C PRO A 134 0.58 9.25 13.46
N LEU A 135 0.17 8.41 14.41
CA LEU A 135 -1.17 8.35 14.98
C LEU A 135 -1.31 9.20 16.25
N THR A 136 -0.23 9.35 17.01
CA THR A 136 -0.24 10.09 18.29
C THR A 136 0.91 11.08 18.35
N THR A 137 0.64 12.28 18.85
CA THR A 137 1.66 13.31 19.09
C THR A 137 2.50 13.01 20.33
N GLY A 138 3.71 13.55 20.37
CA GLY A 138 4.66 13.43 21.47
C GLY A 138 5.96 12.73 21.09
N LYS A 139 6.73 12.40 22.14
CA LYS A 139 8.06 11.80 22.02
C LYS A 139 7.97 10.28 21.87
N HIS A 140 8.50 9.79 20.77
CA HIS A 140 8.53 8.38 20.43
C HIS A 140 9.96 7.93 20.14
N ILE A 141 10.27 6.67 20.45
CA ILE A 141 11.60 6.09 20.22
C ILE A 141 11.45 4.98 19.18
N ILE A 142 12.23 5.08 18.10
CA ILE A 142 12.36 4.05 17.08
C ILE A 142 13.63 3.24 17.37
N GLU A 143 13.51 1.93 17.39
CA GLU A 143 14.65 1.01 17.53
C GLU A 143 15.14 0.60 16.14
N VAL A 144 16.44 0.75 15.90
CA VAL A 144 17.11 0.33 14.67
C VAL A 144 18.16 -0.70 15.03
N ARG A 145 18.01 -1.93 14.56
CA ARG A 145 18.99 -3.00 14.71
C ARG A 145 19.71 -3.20 13.38
N ILE A 146 21.03 -3.09 13.41
CA ILE A 146 21.91 -3.26 12.26
C ILE A 146 22.68 -4.56 12.46
N ILE A 147 22.54 -5.47 11.51
CA ILE A 147 23.22 -6.77 11.46
C ILE A 147 24.06 -6.79 10.19
N CYS A 148 25.35 -7.07 10.33
CA CYS A 148 26.31 -7.03 9.23
C CYS A 148 27.32 -8.16 9.44
N GLU A 149 27.82 -8.78 8.36
CA GLU A 149 28.82 -9.84 8.47
C GLU A 149 30.14 -9.34 9.11
N GLU A 150 30.46 -8.07 8.89
CA GLU A 150 31.65 -7.42 9.42
C GLU A 150 31.51 -7.03 10.91
N TYR A 151 30.33 -7.17 11.51
CA TYR A 151 30.10 -6.89 12.93
C TYR A 151 30.07 -8.18 13.76
N GLU A 152 30.74 -8.16 14.92
CA GLU A 152 30.74 -9.30 15.84
C GLU A 152 29.40 -9.46 16.57
N GLU A 153 28.73 -8.33 16.84
CA GLU A 153 27.45 -8.27 17.55
C GLU A 153 26.45 -7.38 16.81
N ILE A 154 25.17 -7.54 17.11
CA ILE A 154 24.09 -6.71 16.55
C ILE A 154 24.21 -5.30 17.12
N GLU A 155 24.34 -4.32 16.25
CA GLU A 155 24.39 -2.91 16.66
C GLU A 155 22.96 -2.36 16.78
N THR A 156 22.56 -2.01 17.99
CA THR A 156 21.23 -1.41 18.24
C THR A 156 21.36 0.08 18.47
N ARG A 157 20.58 0.86 17.74
CA ARG A 157 20.50 2.32 17.81
C ARG A 157 19.06 2.74 18.10
N TYR A 158 18.93 3.86 18.80
CA TYR A 158 17.63 4.44 19.15
C TYR A 158 17.53 5.84 18.56
N ILE A 159 16.44 6.11 17.86
CA ILE A 159 16.15 7.42 17.27
C ILE A 159 14.94 8.00 18.01
N GLU A 160 15.13 9.14 18.67
CA GLU A 160 14.02 9.87 19.31
C GLU A 160 13.40 10.82 18.28
N ILE A 161 12.08 10.74 18.12
CA ILE A 161 11.29 11.62 17.25
C ILE A 161 10.22 12.29 18.10
N ASP A 162 10.06 13.60 17.93
CA ASP A 162 9.01 14.40 18.55
C ASP A 162 8.06 14.90 17.45
N ILE A 163 6.76 14.61 17.61
CA ILE A 163 5.70 14.83 16.60
C ILE A 163 4.58 15.69 17.17
#